data_AF-A0A2E4PRF0-F1
#
_entry.id   AF-A0A2E4PRF0-F1
#
_cell.length_a   1.000
_cell.length_b   1.000
_cell.length_c   1.000
_cell.angle_alpha   90.00
_cell.angle_beta   90.00
_cell.angle_gamma   90.00
#
_symmetry.space_group_name_H-M   'P 1'
#
loop_
_entity.id
_entity.type
_entity.pdbx_description
1 polymer ?
#
loop_
_entity_poly.entity_id
_entity_poly.type
_entity_poly.pdbx_seq_one_letter_code
_entity_poly.pdbx_strand_id
1 'polypeptide(L)'
;MKKKKAFSVYKSDNRKCLFPEQFELWERSDWNDDLPPFFKRLNNIEDDRSFVILATSVLEYQIDRFLKAFIPNHQILINDKTNLFTKINLIRAFNLIPEHFPDMLDNIRKIRNDFAHNLKIDSFNDANESEKLPGHIEEMRRLWDKFQNDMCYWQNDKPLRLMFKDIWRVCVEGLRVFESNVRLFRQETEKKEFINHLNKLSMELKDIRESAERESVLKMYMPWRK
;
A
#
# COMPACT_ATOMS: atom_id res chain seq x y z
N MET A 1 -9.54 4.55 -33.36
CA MET A 1 -8.98 4.93 -32.04
C MET A 1 -8.56 3.66 -31.30
N LYS A 2 -7.26 3.47 -31.05
CA LYS A 2 -6.78 2.35 -30.20
C LYS A 2 -7.28 2.61 -28.78
N LYS A 3 -8.18 1.76 -28.25
CA LYS A 3 -8.53 1.77 -26.82
C LYS A 3 -7.23 1.56 -26.03
N LYS A 4 -6.66 2.61 -25.44
CA LYS A 4 -5.54 2.47 -24.49
C LYS A 4 -6.02 1.49 -23.42
N LYS A 5 -5.26 0.42 -23.18
CA LYS A 5 -5.49 -0.49 -22.06
C LYS A 5 -5.56 0.38 -20.79
N ALA A 6 -6.72 0.44 -20.15
CA ALA A 6 -6.88 1.18 -18.91
C ALA A 6 -6.03 0.50 -17.84
N PHE A 7 -5.02 1.20 -17.32
CA PHE A 7 -4.31 0.77 -16.12
C PHE A 7 -5.24 1.07 -14.95
N SER A 8 -5.73 0.02 -14.29
CA SER A 8 -6.45 0.17 -13.03
C SER A 8 -5.44 0.28 -11.91
N VAL A 9 -5.66 1.21 -11.00
CA VAL A 9 -4.89 1.36 -9.76
C VAL A 9 -5.02 0.13 -8.86
N TYR A 10 -6.05 -0.69 -9.01
CA TYR A 10 -6.25 -1.90 -8.20
C TYR A 10 -5.58 -3.15 -8.78
N LYS A 11 -4.70 -3.00 -9.79
CA LYS A 11 -4.02 -4.10 -10.46
C LYS A 11 -2.50 -3.91 -10.50
N SER A 12 -1.77 -4.98 -10.21
CA SER A 12 -0.30 -5.10 -10.26
C SER A 12 0.12 -6.13 -11.30
N ASP A 13 1.40 -6.14 -11.64
CA ASP A 13 2.05 -7.30 -12.25
C ASP A 13 2.13 -8.45 -11.22
N ASN A 14 1.71 -9.66 -11.61
CA ASN A 14 1.61 -10.86 -10.77
C ASN A 14 2.92 -11.27 -10.09
N ARG A 15 4.07 -10.77 -10.56
CA ARG A 15 5.39 -11.13 -9.99
C ARG A 15 5.91 -10.16 -8.93
N LYS A 16 5.23 -9.03 -8.71
CA LYS A 16 5.71 -7.96 -7.83
C LYS A 16 4.91 -7.81 -6.55
N CYS A 17 3.73 -8.42 -6.47
CA CYS A 17 2.80 -8.23 -5.38
C CYS A 17 2.24 -9.57 -4.91
N LEU A 18 2.07 -9.71 -3.59
CA LEU A 18 1.43 -10.88 -2.98
C LEU A 18 -0.04 -10.98 -3.43
N PHE A 19 -0.71 -9.84 -3.56
CA PHE A 19 -2.08 -9.73 -4.03
C PHE A 19 -2.15 -8.82 -5.25
N PRO A 20 -1.97 -9.35 -6.47
CA PRO A 20 -1.89 -8.52 -7.66
C PRO A 20 -3.22 -7.87 -8.04
N GLU A 21 -4.34 -8.35 -7.50
CA GLU A 21 -5.66 -7.77 -7.64
C GLU A 21 -6.51 -8.01 -6.38
N GLN A 22 -7.57 -7.23 -6.23
CA GLN A 22 -8.56 -7.41 -5.18
C GLN A 22 -9.36 -8.71 -5.38
N PHE A 23 -9.78 -9.35 -4.29
CA PHE A 23 -10.76 -10.43 -4.39
C PHE A 23 -12.16 -9.89 -4.76
N GLU A 24 -12.98 -10.72 -5.39
CA GLU A 24 -14.32 -10.34 -5.87
C GLU A 24 -15.26 -9.94 -4.73
N LEU A 25 -15.14 -10.60 -3.59
CA LEU A 25 -15.92 -10.35 -2.37
C LEU A 25 -14.98 -9.82 -1.29
N TRP A 26 -15.29 -8.62 -0.79
CA TRP A 26 -14.58 -8.02 0.33
C TRP A 26 -15.57 -7.38 1.29
N GLU A 27 -15.29 -7.48 2.58
CA GLU A 27 -16.23 -7.10 3.63
C GLU A 27 -16.24 -5.58 3.80
N ARG A 28 -17.43 -4.97 3.69
CA ARG A 28 -17.66 -3.52 3.80
C ARG A 28 -18.37 -3.11 5.09
N SER A 29 -18.55 -4.04 6.03
CA SER A 29 -19.50 -3.91 7.14
C SER A 29 -19.31 -2.62 7.95
N ASP A 30 -18.07 -2.16 8.15
CA ASP A 30 -17.77 -0.92 8.87
C ASP A 30 -17.32 0.27 7.98
N TRP A 31 -17.33 0.10 6.65
CA TRP A 31 -16.92 1.16 5.72
C TRP A 31 -17.80 2.40 5.85
N ASN A 32 -19.11 2.18 5.90
CA ASN A 32 -20.12 3.23 5.94
C ASN A 32 -20.20 3.92 7.31
N ASP A 33 -19.60 3.34 8.34
CA ASP A 33 -19.58 3.93 9.68
C ASP A 33 -18.33 4.80 9.88
N ASP A 34 -17.16 4.33 9.44
CA ASP A 34 -15.88 5.00 9.69
C ASP A 34 -15.57 6.15 8.71
N LEU A 35 -15.73 5.92 7.41
CA LEU A 35 -15.22 6.84 6.39
C LEU A 35 -16.10 8.08 6.18
N PRO A 36 -17.44 8.00 6.11
CA PRO A 36 -18.28 9.17 5.85
C PRO A 36 -18.06 10.33 6.84
N PRO A 37 -17.87 10.11 8.16
CA PRO A 37 -17.49 11.18 9.09
C PRO A 37 -16.17 11.86 8.73
N PHE A 38 -15.14 11.10 8.35
CA PHE A 38 -13.85 11.68 7.93
C PHE A 38 -13.98 12.49 6.65
N PHE A 39 -14.68 11.97 5.64
CA PHE A 39 -14.94 12.70 4.40
C PHE A 39 -15.73 13.98 4.65
N LYS A 40 -16.76 13.95 5.49
CA LYS A 40 -17.54 15.13 5.87
C LYS A 40 -16.65 16.17 6.55
N ARG A 41 -15.80 15.75 7.48
CA ARG A 41 -14.85 16.65 8.16
C ARG A 41 -13.84 17.25 7.18
N LEU A 42 -13.27 16.45 6.27
CA LEU A 42 -12.32 16.91 5.26
C LEU A 42 -12.92 17.89 4.26
N ASN A 43 -14.18 17.69 3.87
CA ASN A 43 -14.89 18.58 2.95
C ASN A 43 -15.23 19.95 3.57
N ASN A 44 -15.26 20.04 4.90
CA ASN A 44 -15.55 21.27 5.63
C ASN A 44 -14.31 22.12 5.92
N ILE A 45 -13.10 21.63 5.60
CA ILE A 45 -11.87 22.40 5.78
C ILE A 45 -11.69 23.34 4.59
N GLU A 46 -11.42 24.61 4.84
CA GLU A 46 -11.24 25.60 3.76
C GLU A 46 -9.80 25.70 3.29
N ASP A 47 -8.82 25.66 4.21
CA ASP A 47 -7.40 25.79 3.91
C ASP A 47 -6.73 24.47 3.51
N ASP A 48 -5.77 24.53 2.57
CA ASP A 48 -5.09 23.32 2.08
C ASP A 48 -4.21 22.68 3.15
N ARG A 49 -3.55 23.49 3.99
CA ARG A 49 -2.65 23.00 5.05
C ARG A 49 -3.38 22.06 6.01
N SER A 50 -4.45 22.53 6.63
CA SER A 50 -5.25 21.73 7.56
C SER A 50 -5.88 20.53 6.86
N PHE A 51 -6.26 20.68 5.59
CA PHE A 51 -6.81 19.60 4.79
C PHE A 51 -5.78 18.49 4.57
N VAL A 52 -4.56 18.83 4.13
CA VAL A 52 -3.46 17.88 3.90
C VAL A 52 -3.06 17.19 5.20
N ILE A 53 -2.94 17.94 6.30
CA ILE A 53 -2.60 17.39 7.62
C ILE A 53 -3.67 16.37 8.06
N LEU A 54 -4.94 16.76 8.06
CA LEU A 54 -6.02 15.87 8.50
C LEU A 54 -6.17 14.66 7.56
N ALA A 55 -6.08 14.86 6.25
CA ALA A 55 -6.17 13.77 5.28
C ALA A 55 -5.07 12.74 5.52
N THR A 56 -3.84 13.20 5.80
CA THR A 56 -2.72 12.32 6.12
C THR A 56 -2.93 11.60 7.45
N SER A 57 -3.52 12.24 8.47
CA SER A 57 -3.87 11.55 9.73
C SER A 57 -4.91 10.45 9.50
N VAL A 58 -5.93 10.69 8.67
CA VAL A 58 -6.91 9.66 8.30
C VAL A 58 -6.23 8.53 7.53
N LEU A 59 -5.32 8.85 6.59
CA LEU A 59 -4.57 7.85 5.84
C LEU A 59 -3.71 6.98 6.76
N GLU A 60 -3.02 7.59 7.73
CA GLU A 60 -2.22 6.88 8.72
C GLU A 60 -3.07 5.93 9.57
N TYR A 61 -4.25 6.37 10.01
CA TYR A 61 -5.21 5.49 10.69
C TYR A 61 -5.60 4.28 9.83
N GLN A 62 -5.82 4.45 8.53
CA GLN A 62 -6.13 3.35 7.61
C GLN A 62 -4.92 2.42 7.39
N ILE A 63 -3.71 2.96 7.33
CA ILE A 63 -2.48 2.16 7.27
C ILE A 63 -2.32 1.31 8.53
N ASP A 64 -2.53 1.90 9.71
CA ASP A 64 -2.46 1.16 10.97
C ASP A 64 -3.48 0.03 10.97
N ARG A 65 -4.73 0.32 10.61
CA ARG A 65 -5.77 -0.68 10.48
C ARG A 65 -5.38 -1.81 9.53
N PHE A 66 -4.86 -1.49 8.35
CA PHE A 66 -4.38 -2.46 7.37
C PHE A 66 -3.26 -3.34 7.92
N LEU A 67 -2.26 -2.75 8.60
CA LEU A 67 -1.16 -3.48 9.21
C LEU A 67 -1.62 -4.36 10.38
N LYS A 68 -2.64 -3.97 11.15
CA LYS A 68 -3.25 -4.82 12.20
C LYS A 68 -3.83 -6.11 11.64
N ALA A 69 -4.41 -6.04 10.44
CA ALA A 69 -4.95 -7.21 9.77
C ALA A 69 -3.85 -8.21 9.43
N PHE A 70 -2.69 -7.74 8.98
CA PHE A 70 -1.58 -8.60 8.56
C PHE A 70 -0.71 -9.09 9.74
N ILE A 71 -0.31 -8.20 10.64
CA ILE A 71 0.78 -8.45 11.59
C ILE A 71 0.21 -8.98 12.92
N PRO A 72 0.59 -10.20 13.36
CA PRO A 72 0.06 -10.78 14.60
C PRO A 72 0.33 -9.94 15.84
N ASN A 73 1.56 -9.44 16.00
CA ASN A 73 1.97 -8.58 17.12
C ASN A 73 2.11 -7.10 16.69
N HIS A 74 1.07 -6.57 16.05
CA HIS A 74 1.07 -5.23 15.48
C HIS A 74 1.29 -4.10 16.49
N GLN A 75 1.07 -4.34 17.80
CA GLN A 75 1.23 -3.34 18.85
C GLN A 75 2.66 -2.77 18.93
N ILE A 76 3.66 -3.57 18.54
CA ILE A 76 5.06 -3.13 18.47
C ILE A 76 5.23 -2.01 17.43
N LEU A 77 4.45 -2.04 16.36
CA LEU A 77 4.59 -1.14 15.20
C LEU A 77 3.58 0.01 15.21
N ILE A 78 2.43 -0.15 15.86
CA ILE A 78 1.33 0.82 15.78
C ILE A 78 1.29 1.76 16.99
N ASN A 79 2.21 1.57 17.96
CA ASN A 79 2.41 2.57 19.00
C ASN A 79 2.98 3.88 18.44
N ASP A 80 2.87 4.96 19.22
CA ASP A 80 3.25 6.34 18.86
C ASP A 80 4.74 6.51 18.47
N LYS A 81 5.56 5.47 18.57
CA LYS A 81 7.00 5.52 18.27
C LYS A 81 7.32 5.27 16.79
N THR A 82 6.41 4.65 16.04
CA THR A 82 6.67 4.32 14.63
C THR A 82 6.12 5.40 13.73
N ASN A 83 6.99 6.03 12.95
CA ASN A 83 6.59 7.05 11.99
C ASN A 83 5.91 6.45 10.75
N LEU A 84 5.13 7.28 10.05
CA LEU A 84 4.41 6.93 8.83
C LEU A 84 5.32 6.36 7.73
N PHE A 85 6.56 6.84 7.61
CA PHE A 85 7.51 6.32 6.61
C PHE A 85 7.85 4.85 6.84
N THR A 86 8.11 4.44 8.08
CA THR A 86 8.37 3.04 8.44
C THR A 86 7.14 2.17 8.14
N LYS A 87 5.93 2.65 8.44
CA LYS A 87 4.68 1.94 8.14
C LYS A 87 4.50 1.70 6.64
N ILE A 88 4.76 2.72 5.81
CA ILE A 88 4.74 2.60 4.34
C ILE A 88 5.79 1.61 3.84
N ASN A 89 7.01 1.66 4.39
CA ASN A 89 8.06 0.72 4.00
C ASN A 89 7.75 -0.72 4.37
N LEU A 90 7.00 -0.99 5.44
CA LEU A 90 6.52 -2.33 5.74
C LEU A 90 5.55 -2.83 4.67
N ILE A 91 4.57 -2.01 4.29
CA ILE A 91 3.63 -2.35 3.21
C ILE A 91 4.41 -2.65 1.91
N ARG A 92 5.42 -1.83 1.59
CA ARG A 92 6.29 -2.02 0.43
C ARG A 92 7.14 -3.30 0.54
N ALA A 93 7.73 -3.59 1.70
CA ALA A 93 8.64 -4.73 1.86
C ALA A 93 7.92 -6.07 1.68
N PHE A 94 6.68 -6.17 2.17
CA PHE A 94 5.85 -7.36 1.99
C PHE A 94 5.08 -7.38 0.67
N ASN A 95 5.12 -6.28 -0.10
CA ASN A 95 4.33 -6.07 -1.32
C ASN A 95 2.88 -6.56 -1.18
N LEU A 96 2.21 -6.14 -0.10
CA LEU A 96 0.84 -6.58 0.23
C LEU A 96 -0.22 -5.96 -0.69
N ILE A 97 0.12 -4.87 -1.36
CA ILE A 97 -0.75 -4.14 -2.28
C ILE A 97 0.06 -3.77 -3.54
N PRO A 98 -0.60 -3.43 -4.66
CA PRO A 98 0.09 -3.05 -5.89
C PRO A 98 1.18 -1.98 -5.69
N GLU A 99 2.29 -2.11 -6.41
CA GLU A 99 3.55 -1.43 -6.10
C GLU A 99 3.48 0.10 -6.14
N HIS A 100 2.54 0.66 -6.90
CA HIS A 100 2.32 2.10 -6.99
C HIS A 100 1.55 2.67 -5.79
N PHE A 101 0.85 1.85 -4.98
CA PHE A 101 0.20 2.37 -3.77
C PHE A 101 1.24 2.89 -2.77
N PRO A 102 2.29 2.14 -2.37
CA PRO A 102 3.35 2.68 -1.53
C PRO A 102 3.96 3.98 -2.05
N ASP A 103 4.07 4.14 -3.37
CA ASP A 103 4.57 5.37 -3.98
C ASP A 103 3.60 6.55 -3.81
N MET A 104 2.30 6.32 -3.98
CA MET A 104 1.25 7.30 -3.68
C MET A 104 1.22 7.67 -2.19
N LEU A 105 1.31 6.68 -1.30
CA LEU A 105 1.35 6.90 0.16
C LEU A 105 2.57 7.75 0.56
N ASP A 106 3.74 7.44 0.00
CA ASP A 106 4.97 8.19 0.28
C ASP A 106 4.92 9.61 -0.31
N ASN A 107 4.28 9.80 -1.47
CA ASN A 107 4.03 11.12 -2.04
C ASN A 107 3.13 11.98 -1.13
N ILE A 108 2.01 11.43 -0.65
CA ILE A 108 1.13 12.10 0.33
C ILE A 108 1.91 12.50 1.58
N ARG A 109 2.70 11.58 2.14
CA ARG A 109 3.55 11.84 3.31
C ARG A 109 4.54 12.99 3.07
N LYS A 110 5.19 13.01 1.91
CA LYS A 110 6.14 14.07 1.53
C LYS A 110 5.46 15.43 1.44
N ILE A 111 4.33 15.52 0.72
CA ILE A 111 3.53 16.74 0.64
C ILE A 111 3.13 17.22 2.04
N ARG A 112 2.62 16.33 2.90
CA ARG A 112 2.28 16.68 4.28
C ARG A 112 3.47 17.23 5.05
N ASN A 113 4.64 16.63 4.90
CA ASN A 113 5.84 17.09 5.61
C ASN A 113 6.22 18.52 5.21
N ASP A 114 6.10 18.89 3.93
CA ASP A 114 6.30 20.28 3.49
C ASP A 114 5.29 21.23 4.13
N PHE A 115 3.99 20.90 4.08
CA PHE A 115 2.94 21.69 4.75
C PHE A 115 3.10 21.75 6.28
N ALA A 116 3.65 20.72 6.92
CA ALA A 116 3.82 20.69 8.37
C ALA A 116 5.04 21.49 8.84
N HIS A 117 6.15 21.46 8.08
CA HIS A 117 7.42 22.03 8.52
C HIS A 117 7.76 23.38 7.89
N ASN A 118 7.11 23.78 6.79
CA ASN A 118 7.30 25.10 6.21
C ASN A 118 6.16 26.04 6.65
N LEU A 119 6.49 27.07 7.43
CA LEU A 119 5.50 28.05 7.89
C LEU A 119 4.99 28.97 6.77
N LYS A 120 5.69 29.05 5.63
CA LYS A 120 5.31 29.89 4.49
C LYS A 120 4.31 29.23 3.53
N ILE A 121 4.00 27.95 3.72
CA ILE A 121 3.08 27.21 2.86
C ILE A 121 1.75 27.02 3.59
N ASP A 122 0.72 27.72 3.12
CA ASP A 122 -0.66 27.54 3.60
C ASP A 122 -1.58 26.99 2.51
N SER A 123 -1.21 27.15 1.24
CA SER A 123 -1.91 26.63 0.07
C SER A 123 -0.99 25.91 -0.91
N PHE A 124 -1.55 25.10 -1.81
CA PHE A 124 -0.80 24.54 -2.93
C PHE A 124 -0.27 25.61 -3.90
N ASN A 125 -0.82 26.83 -3.90
CA ASN A 125 -0.31 27.93 -4.72
C ASN A 125 1.01 28.48 -4.19
N ASP A 126 1.30 28.27 -2.90
CA ASP A 126 2.55 28.68 -2.24
C ASP A 126 3.68 27.65 -2.47
N ALA A 127 3.51 26.72 -3.40
CA ALA A 127 4.45 25.61 -3.62
C ALA A 127 5.89 26.07 -3.87
N ASN A 128 6.08 27.23 -4.50
CA ASN A 128 7.40 27.80 -4.78
C ASN A 128 8.15 28.29 -3.52
N GLU A 129 7.46 28.42 -2.39
CA GLU A 129 8.07 28.75 -1.09
C GLU A 129 8.78 27.53 -0.44
N SER A 130 8.68 26.33 -1.04
CA SER A 130 9.48 25.16 -0.70
C SER A 130 10.33 24.72 -1.90
N GLU A 131 11.58 24.34 -1.61
CA GLU A 131 12.47 23.72 -2.60
C GLU A 131 11.98 22.34 -3.07
N LYS A 132 11.16 21.65 -2.26
CA LYS A 132 10.79 20.24 -2.47
C LYS A 132 9.35 20.04 -2.95
N LEU A 133 8.42 20.89 -2.48
CA LEU A 133 7.00 20.74 -2.76
C LEU A 133 6.67 20.73 -4.27
N PRO A 134 7.31 21.54 -5.15
CA PRO A 134 7.07 21.47 -6.59
C PRO A 134 7.38 20.09 -7.17
N GLY A 135 8.48 19.46 -6.74
CA GLY A 135 8.85 18.11 -7.16
C GLY A 135 7.86 17.04 -6.67
N HIS A 136 7.28 17.23 -5.48
CA HIS A 136 6.24 16.33 -4.96
C HIS A 136 4.91 16.49 -5.69
N ILE A 137 4.54 17.72 -6.09
CA ILE A 137 3.37 17.99 -6.92
C ILE A 137 3.53 17.38 -8.32
N GLU A 138 4.73 17.44 -8.90
CA GLU A 138 4.96 16.83 -10.22
C GLU A 138 4.87 15.30 -10.16
N GLU A 139 5.39 14.68 -9.09
CA GLU A 139 5.19 13.25 -8.88
C GLU A 139 3.70 12.90 -8.67
N MET A 140 2.95 13.73 -7.94
CA MET A 140 1.50 13.57 -7.79
C MET A 140 0.78 13.63 -9.14
N ARG A 141 1.17 14.57 -10.02
CA ARG A 141 0.64 14.69 -11.38
C ARG A 141 0.93 13.44 -12.21
N ARG A 142 2.17 12.94 -12.16
CA ARG A 142 2.58 11.71 -12.86
C ARG A 142 1.74 10.51 -12.43
N LEU A 143 1.49 10.38 -11.12
CA LEU A 143 0.63 9.31 -10.57
C LEU A 143 -0.82 9.48 -11.02
N TRP A 144 -1.35 10.70 -11.00
CA TRP A 144 -2.70 10.99 -11.45
C TRP A 144 -2.89 10.66 -12.95
N ASP A 145 -1.98 11.11 -13.82
CA ASP A 145 -2.03 10.85 -15.27
C ASP A 145 -2.03 9.35 -15.60
N LYS A 146 -1.21 8.58 -14.86
CA LYS A 146 -1.10 7.13 -15.01
C LYS A 146 -2.41 6.41 -14.70
N PHE A 147 -3.18 6.89 -13.72
CA PHE A 147 -4.37 6.23 -13.18
C PHE A 147 -5.65 7.06 -13.32
N GLN A 148 -5.68 8.01 -14.25
CA GLN A 148 -6.76 9.00 -14.41
C GLN A 148 -8.18 8.41 -14.47
N ASN A 149 -8.33 7.17 -14.95
CA ASN A 149 -9.64 6.50 -15.05
C ASN A 149 -10.23 6.10 -13.68
N ASP A 150 -9.38 5.96 -12.66
CA ASP A 150 -9.80 5.67 -11.28
C ASP A 150 -9.90 6.97 -10.44
N MET A 151 -9.59 8.12 -11.01
CA MET A 151 -9.63 9.44 -10.37
C MET A 151 -10.94 10.15 -10.73
N CYS A 152 -11.54 10.91 -9.80
CA CYS A 152 -12.89 11.46 -10.01
C CYS A 152 -13.09 12.93 -9.65
N TYR A 153 -12.17 13.55 -8.90
CA TYR A 153 -12.34 14.92 -8.42
C TYR A 153 -11.63 15.95 -9.27
N TRP A 154 -10.39 15.67 -9.69
CA TRP A 154 -9.58 16.62 -10.43
C TRP A 154 -9.80 16.51 -11.93
N GLN A 155 -9.79 17.67 -12.58
CA GLN A 155 -9.79 17.84 -14.03
C GLN A 155 -8.82 18.98 -14.35
N ASN A 156 -8.41 19.10 -15.62
CA ASN A 156 -7.63 20.26 -16.05
C ASN A 156 -8.33 21.55 -15.60
N ASP A 157 -7.53 22.52 -15.13
CA ASP A 157 -7.97 23.82 -14.59
C ASP A 157 -8.66 23.78 -13.22
N LYS A 158 -8.69 22.63 -12.53
CA LYS A 158 -9.14 22.53 -11.14
C LYS A 158 -8.00 22.73 -10.13
N PRO A 159 -8.28 23.17 -8.89
CA PRO A 159 -7.27 23.33 -7.85
C PRO A 159 -6.51 22.03 -7.55
N LEU A 160 -5.20 22.13 -7.31
CA LEU A 160 -4.32 20.99 -6.98
C LEU A 160 -4.81 20.19 -5.76
N ARG A 161 -5.51 20.83 -4.83
CA ARG A 161 -6.18 20.18 -3.70
C ARG A 161 -7.07 19.01 -4.14
N LEU A 162 -7.79 19.13 -5.26
CA LEU A 162 -8.65 18.06 -5.75
C LEU A 162 -7.83 16.89 -6.31
N MET A 163 -6.65 17.14 -6.89
CA MET A 163 -5.73 16.08 -7.33
C MET A 163 -5.19 15.32 -6.13
N PHE A 164 -4.77 16.03 -5.09
CA PHE A 164 -4.36 15.41 -3.83
C PHE A 164 -5.50 14.57 -3.24
N LYS A 165 -6.73 15.10 -3.24
CA LYS A 165 -7.93 14.40 -2.76
C LYS A 165 -8.19 13.11 -3.54
N ASP A 166 -7.99 13.11 -4.85
CA ASP A 166 -8.09 11.91 -5.70
C ASP A 166 -7.08 10.84 -5.28
N ILE A 167 -5.80 11.18 -5.22
CA ILE A 167 -4.74 10.24 -4.82
C ILE A 167 -4.97 9.72 -3.41
N TRP A 168 -5.32 10.60 -2.47
CA TRP A 168 -5.64 10.23 -1.10
C TRP A 168 -6.84 9.28 -1.02
N ARG A 169 -7.94 9.59 -1.73
CA ARG A 169 -9.15 8.76 -1.75
C ARG A 169 -8.83 7.36 -2.26
N VAL A 170 -8.13 7.27 -3.38
CA VAL A 170 -7.72 6.00 -3.97
C VAL A 170 -6.84 5.20 -3.01
N CYS A 171 -5.88 5.82 -2.33
CA CYS A 171 -5.06 5.15 -1.33
C CYS A 171 -5.89 4.58 -0.16
N VAL A 172 -6.82 5.38 0.37
CA VAL A 172 -7.74 4.92 1.44
C VAL A 172 -8.60 3.77 0.96
N GLU A 173 -9.15 3.88 -0.25
CA GLU A 173 -9.97 2.83 -0.86
C GLU A 173 -9.17 1.55 -1.09
N GLY A 174 -7.96 1.66 -1.63
CA GLY A 174 -7.05 0.54 -1.88
C GLY A 174 -6.68 -0.20 -0.60
N LEU A 175 -6.27 0.54 0.45
CA LEU A 175 -5.95 -0.09 1.73
C LEU A 175 -7.10 -0.94 2.26
N ARG A 176 -8.33 -0.45 2.16
CA ARG A 176 -9.53 -1.16 2.62
C ARG A 176 -9.91 -2.34 1.74
N VAL A 177 -9.84 -2.18 0.43
CA VAL A 177 -10.07 -3.24 -0.54
C VAL A 177 -9.11 -4.41 -0.28
N PHE A 178 -7.82 -4.13 -0.18
CA PHE A 178 -6.79 -5.15 0.04
C PHE A 178 -6.74 -5.64 1.50
N GLU A 179 -7.33 -4.91 2.46
CA GLU A 179 -7.47 -5.37 3.85
C GLU A 179 -8.16 -6.73 3.89
N SER A 180 -9.19 -6.95 3.06
CA SER A 180 -9.89 -8.23 2.99
C SER A 180 -8.99 -9.35 2.46
N ASN A 181 -8.17 -9.07 1.45
CA ASN A 181 -7.20 -10.04 0.93
C ASN A 181 -6.23 -10.49 2.02
N VAL A 182 -5.69 -9.52 2.76
CA VAL A 182 -4.76 -9.75 3.86
C VAL A 182 -5.42 -10.51 5.01
N ARG A 183 -6.65 -10.17 5.38
CA ARG A 183 -7.40 -10.87 6.44
C ARG A 183 -7.63 -12.32 6.09
N LEU A 184 -8.11 -12.59 4.88
CA LEU A 184 -8.33 -13.96 4.41
C LEU A 184 -7.03 -14.75 4.37
N PHE A 185 -5.96 -14.16 3.83
CA PHE A 185 -4.64 -14.81 3.84
C PHE A 185 -4.18 -15.18 5.25
N ARG A 186 -4.36 -14.28 6.22
CA ARG A 186 -4.03 -14.56 7.61
C ARG A 186 -4.89 -15.69 8.18
N GLN A 187 -6.21 -15.62 7.98
CA GLN A 187 -7.13 -16.67 8.43
C GLN A 187 -6.77 -18.04 7.85
N GLU A 188 -6.42 -18.11 6.57
CA GLU A 188 -5.99 -19.36 5.94
C GLU A 188 -4.64 -19.85 6.47
N THR A 189 -3.67 -18.96 6.67
CA THR A 189 -2.33 -19.36 7.14
C THR A 189 -2.29 -19.76 8.62
N GLU A 190 -3.28 -19.34 9.42
CA GLU A 190 -3.45 -19.74 10.82
C GLU A 190 -4.16 -21.10 10.97
N LYS A 191 -4.75 -21.67 9.91
CA LYS A 191 -5.44 -22.97 9.97
C LYS A 191 -4.47 -24.13 10.20
N LYS A 192 -4.89 -25.10 11.01
CA LYS A 192 -4.11 -26.33 11.27
C LYS A 192 -3.84 -27.11 10.00
N GLU A 193 -4.80 -27.13 9.08
CA GLU A 193 -4.72 -27.78 7.78
C GLU A 193 -3.58 -27.20 6.94
N PHE A 194 -3.44 -25.86 6.94
CA PHE A 194 -2.35 -25.17 6.25
C PHE A 194 -0.99 -25.49 6.87
N ILE A 195 -0.88 -25.43 8.20
CA ILE A 195 0.36 -25.80 8.90
C ILE A 195 0.74 -27.26 8.66
N ASN A 196 -0.23 -28.17 8.67
CA ASN A 196 0.00 -29.58 8.36
C ASN A 196 0.47 -29.78 6.91
N HIS A 197 -0.11 -29.03 5.98
CA HIS A 197 0.33 -29.02 4.59
C HIS A 197 1.79 -28.55 4.45
N LEU A 198 2.16 -27.46 5.13
CA LEU A 198 3.55 -26.98 5.16
C LEU A 198 4.51 -27.99 5.79
N ASN A 199 4.12 -28.65 6.89
CA ASN A 199 4.93 -29.69 7.51
C ASN A 199 5.18 -30.86 6.56
N LYS A 200 4.16 -31.28 5.80
CA LYS A 200 4.31 -32.32 4.78
C LYS A 200 5.30 -31.90 3.69
N LEU A 201 5.16 -30.70 3.14
CA LEU A 201 6.09 -30.15 2.15
C LEU A 201 7.53 -30.06 2.69
N SER A 202 7.69 -29.70 3.97
CA SER A 202 9.00 -29.64 4.61
C SER A 202 9.68 -31.00 4.71
N MET A 203 8.92 -32.09 4.90
CA MET A 203 9.47 -33.44 4.91
C MET A 203 9.92 -33.85 3.50
N GLU A 204 9.10 -33.59 2.49
CA GLU A 204 9.44 -33.87 1.08
C GLU A 204 10.69 -33.10 0.62
N LEU A 205 10.83 -31.84 1.04
CA LEU A 205 12.03 -31.03 0.77
C LEU A 205 13.30 -31.59 1.42
N LYS A 206 13.20 -32.13 2.63
CA LYS A 206 14.33 -32.74 3.34
C LYS A 206 14.80 -33.99 2.61
N ASP A 207 13.88 -34.83 2.16
CA ASP A 207 14.21 -36.05 1.40
C ASP A 207 14.92 -35.72 0.08
N ILE A 208 14.53 -34.65 -0.62
CA ILE A 208 15.21 -34.17 -1.84
C ILE A 208 16.63 -33.71 -1.54
N ARG A 209 16.84 -32.91 -0.49
CA ARG A 209 18.17 -32.42 -0.11
C ARG A 209 19.09 -33.56 0.32
N GLU A 210 18.62 -34.46 1.17
CA GLU A 210 19.41 -35.62 1.62
C GLU A 210 19.77 -36.55 0.45
N SER A 211 18.86 -36.73 -0.51
CA SER A 211 19.11 -37.51 -1.73
C SER A 211 20.16 -36.84 -2.64
N ALA A 212 20.05 -35.52 -2.84
CA ALA A 212 21.00 -34.74 -3.64
C ALA A 212 22.40 -34.68 -3.00
N GLU A 213 22.47 -34.55 -1.67
CA GLU A 213 23.72 -34.60 -0.91
C GLU A 213 24.36 -35.99 -0.99
N ARG A 214 23.58 -37.07 -0.81
CA ARG A 214 24.08 -38.44 -0.99
C ARG A 214 24.60 -38.69 -2.40
N GLU A 215 23.89 -38.21 -3.43
CA GLU A 215 24.32 -38.36 -4.82
C GLU A 215 25.60 -37.56 -5.11
N SER A 216 25.72 -36.36 -4.52
CA SER A 216 26.94 -35.55 -4.58
C SER A 216 28.14 -36.26 -3.92
N VAL A 217 27.96 -36.82 -2.72
CA VAL A 217 28.99 -37.60 -2.01
C VAL A 217 29.36 -38.84 -2.82
N LEU A 218 28.39 -39.58 -3.36
CA LEU A 218 28.66 -40.75 -4.20
C LEU A 218 29.44 -40.38 -5.47
N LYS A 219 29.11 -39.25 -6.14
CA LYS A 219 29.88 -38.75 -7.29
C LYS A 219 31.30 -38.32 -6.91
N MET A 220 31.48 -37.76 -5.72
CA MET A 220 32.79 -37.29 -5.24
C MET A 220 33.72 -38.44 -4.83
N TYR A 221 33.19 -39.47 -4.16
CA TYR A 221 34.00 -40.57 -3.60
C TYR A 221 33.94 -41.88 -4.40
N MET A 222 32.97 -42.05 -5.29
CA MET A 222 32.82 -43.23 -6.15
C MET A 222 32.47 -42.86 -7.61
N PRO A 223 33.29 -42.06 -8.30
CA PRO A 223 32.98 -41.52 -9.64
C PRO A 223 32.81 -42.58 -10.75
N TRP A 224 33.21 -43.83 -10.50
CA TRP A 224 33.06 -44.96 -11.43
C TRP A 224 31.72 -45.69 -11.32
N ARG A 225 30.91 -45.43 -10.28
CA ARG A 225 29.51 -45.90 -10.22
C ARG A 225 28.66 -44.99 -11.10
N LYS A 226 28.48 -45.40 -12.35
CA LYS A 226 27.40 -44.90 -13.22
C LYS A 226 26.11 -45.67 -12.95
#